data_AF-A0A2N2YJ51-F1
#
_entry.id   AF-A0A2N2YJ51-F1
#
_cell.length_a   1.000
_cell.length_b   1.000
_cell.length_c   1.000
_cell.angle_alpha   90.00
_cell.angle_beta   90.00
_cell.angle_gamma   90.00
#
_symmetry.space_group_name_H-M   'P 1'
#
loop_
_entity.id
_entity.type
_entity.pdbx_description
1 polymer ?
#
loop_
_entity_poly.entity_id
_entity_poly.type
_entity_poly.pdbx_seq_one_letter_code
_entity_poly.pdbx_strand_id
1 'polypeptide(L)'
;MINPNIAITAVKPQNRIASLDILRGFALLGIAMVNILGFNASFFDFGGFYSQLPDPSQVNFYEVIIGLCADKFIFLFSFLFGYGIWMQYHRFTVRQGHFYAFFIRRMGVLLLFGMAHVLFLWAGDILIPYAIAGMVVLALSKFSNTILLTLAAFFYFFVIFWLTISVWIPLPNALSSTCPECMGQAMEVYAQGNYLSVLNLRLTEYSAFIPVNLIYYFPKIMGITLFGFVTSRLQLHLQLEQHRRVWLWITCVILAVGCLAYLYYENLVMTIISPESEFLTAAYMFGYEIMNLFLASGYILAILLMCSFKPSRLILKPLSYPGRMSLTNYLMQSVFFGFLFYGWGLGFFGWQKPAQIEIYAILIFLSEVLTSYFWLQKFEQGPLEHLWKKLSYRHLSRR
;
A
#
# COMPACT_ATOMS: atom_id res chain seq x y z
N MET A 1 34.16 22.29 31.69
CA MET A 1 34.27 20.84 31.93
C MET A 1 32.87 20.25 31.85
N ILE A 2 32.55 19.54 30.76
CA ILE A 2 31.21 19.00 30.49
C ILE A 2 31.17 17.55 30.97
N ASN A 3 30.19 17.25 31.81
CA ASN A 3 30.01 15.99 32.52
C ASN A 3 29.57 14.85 31.55
N PRO A 4 30.28 13.70 31.45
CA PRO A 4 30.08 12.73 30.37
C PRO A 4 29.01 11.63 30.62
N ASN A 5 28.15 11.75 31.64
CA ASN A 5 27.18 10.70 31.99
C ASN A 5 25.71 11.08 31.68
N ILE A 6 25.39 11.38 30.42
CA ILE A 6 24.00 11.31 29.96
C ILE A 6 23.80 9.95 29.30
N ALA A 7 23.49 8.96 30.14
CA ALA A 7 22.93 7.69 29.72
C ALA A 7 21.76 7.95 28.76
N ILE A 8 21.73 7.19 27.66
CA ILE A 8 20.67 7.15 26.65
C ILE A 8 19.39 6.65 27.33
N THR A 9 18.74 7.53 28.08
CA THR A 9 17.46 7.29 28.72
C THR A 9 16.40 7.45 27.64
N ALA A 10 15.62 6.38 27.44
CA ALA A 10 14.52 6.32 26.50
C ALA A 10 13.60 7.54 26.72
N VAL A 11 13.56 8.43 25.73
CA VAL A 11 12.70 9.62 25.73
C VAL A 11 11.23 9.17 25.71
N LYS A 12 10.44 9.70 26.64
CA LYS A 12 8.98 9.54 26.76
C LYS A 12 8.25 9.69 25.40
N PRO A 13 7.10 9.00 25.19
CA PRO A 13 6.37 8.91 23.93
C PRO A 13 5.62 10.19 23.51
N GLN A 14 6.18 11.38 23.74
CA GLN A 14 5.42 12.63 23.75
C GLN A 14 5.27 13.34 22.38
N ASN A 15 5.91 12.85 21.31
CA ASN A 15 5.77 13.39 19.94
C ASN A 15 5.37 12.30 18.92
N ARG A 16 4.52 11.34 19.30
CA ARG A 16 3.96 10.36 18.37
C ARG A 16 2.59 10.83 17.91
N ILE A 17 2.44 11.08 16.60
CA ILE A 17 1.19 11.55 16.01
C ILE A 17 0.24 10.35 15.91
N ALA A 18 -0.60 10.17 16.94
CA ALA A 18 -1.49 9.02 17.07
C ALA A 18 -2.43 8.83 15.87
N SER A 19 -2.85 9.92 15.22
CA SER A 19 -3.69 9.88 14.01
C SER A 19 -2.99 9.20 12.82
N LEU A 20 -1.65 9.28 12.73
CA LEU A 20 -0.90 8.58 11.68
C LEU A 20 -0.83 7.08 11.94
N ASP A 21 -0.75 6.64 13.21
CA ASP A 21 -0.82 5.21 13.52
C ASP A 21 -2.23 4.67 13.26
N ILE A 22 -3.29 5.43 13.58
CA ILE A 22 -4.67 5.07 13.22
C ILE A 22 -4.81 4.94 11.70
N LEU A 23 -4.32 5.92 10.94
CA LEU A 23 -4.38 5.91 9.48
C LEU A 23 -3.59 4.74 8.88
N ARG A 24 -2.46 4.33 9.48
CA ARG A 24 -1.73 3.12 9.07
C ARG A 24 -2.53 1.85 9.34
N GLY A 25 -3.19 1.75 10.49
CA GLY A 25 -4.04 0.59 10.80
C GLY A 25 -5.25 0.50 9.87
N PHE A 26 -5.87 1.64 9.56
CA PHE A 26 -6.93 1.72 8.56
C PHE A 26 -6.41 1.31 7.17
N ALA A 27 -5.22 1.78 6.79
CA ALA A 27 -4.59 1.37 5.53
C ALA A 27 -4.35 -0.13 5.47
N LEU A 28 -3.89 -0.72 6.57
CA LEU A 28 -3.62 -2.15 6.67
C LEU A 28 -4.90 -3.00 6.55
N LEU A 29 -6.03 -2.56 7.11
CA LEU A 29 -7.33 -3.24 6.90
C LEU A 29 -7.67 -3.32 5.41
N GLY A 30 -7.60 -2.20 4.70
CA GLY A 30 -7.94 -2.17 3.30
C GLY A 30 -6.97 -2.95 2.40
N ILE A 31 -5.68 -2.97 2.76
CA ILE A 31 -4.70 -3.87 2.13
C ILE A 31 -5.08 -5.35 2.37
N ALA A 32 -5.55 -5.71 3.57
CA ALA A 32 -5.97 -7.07 3.88
C ALA A 32 -7.17 -7.51 3.01
N MET A 33 -8.16 -6.63 2.84
CA MET A 33 -9.35 -6.89 2.02
C MET A 33 -8.99 -7.12 0.55
N VAL A 34 -8.10 -6.31 -0.03
CA VAL A 34 -7.70 -6.49 -1.43
C VAL A 34 -6.80 -7.71 -1.60
N ASN A 35 -5.83 -7.90 -0.69
CA ASN A 35 -4.86 -8.97 -0.83
C ASN A 35 -5.48 -10.34 -0.62
N ILE A 36 -6.48 -10.50 0.26
CA ILE A 36 -7.09 -11.82 0.48
C ILE A 36 -7.70 -12.37 -0.83
N LEU A 37 -8.30 -11.50 -1.64
CA LEU A 37 -8.84 -11.85 -2.96
C LEU A 37 -7.71 -12.24 -3.92
N GLY A 38 -6.59 -11.52 -3.84
CA GLY A 38 -5.38 -11.79 -4.62
C GLY A 38 -4.59 -13.04 -4.22
N PHE A 39 -4.72 -13.52 -2.98
CA PHE A 39 -4.18 -14.82 -2.57
C PHE A 39 -5.04 -15.99 -3.07
N ASN A 40 -6.31 -15.73 -3.37
CA ASN A 40 -7.25 -16.72 -3.90
C ASN A 40 -7.34 -16.72 -5.45
N ALA A 41 -6.63 -15.80 -6.12
CA ALA A 41 -6.58 -15.70 -7.57
C ALA A 41 -5.13 -15.81 -8.08
N SER A 42 -4.97 -16.27 -9.32
CA SER A 42 -3.67 -16.34 -10.00
C SER A 42 -3.29 -14.97 -10.54
N PHE A 43 -1.99 -14.63 -10.50
CA PHE A 43 -1.51 -13.40 -11.15
C PHE A 43 -1.56 -13.47 -12.68
N PHE A 44 -1.78 -14.65 -13.26
CA PHE A 44 -2.06 -14.78 -14.69
C PHE A 44 -3.47 -14.29 -15.07
N ASP A 45 -4.36 -14.04 -14.12
CA ASP A 45 -5.64 -13.36 -14.39
C ASP A 45 -6.19 -12.70 -13.11
N PHE A 46 -5.38 -11.84 -12.50
CA PHE A 46 -5.69 -11.26 -11.20
C PHE A 46 -7.00 -10.44 -11.22
N GLY A 47 -7.27 -9.73 -12.31
CA GLY A 47 -8.45 -8.90 -12.47
C GLY A 47 -9.67 -9.64 -13.04
N GLY A 48 -9.47 -10.63 -13.93
CA GLY A 48 -10.55 -11.29 -14.65
C GLY A 48 -11.25 -12.39 -13.86
N PHE A 49 -10.55 -13.08 -12.94
CA PHE A 49 -11.09 -14.23 -12.21
C PHE A 49 -12.44 -13.93 -11.54
N TYR A 50 -12.55 -12.82 -10.80
CA TYR A 50 -13.79 -12.48 -10.09
C TYR A 50 -14.82 -11.76 -10.97
N SER A 51 -14.38 -11.07 -12.03
CA SER A 51 -15.28 -10.38 -12.97
C SER A 51 -16.04 -11.33 -13.89
N GLN A 52 -15.63 -12.61 -13.94
CA GLN A 52 -16.24 -13.64 -14.79
C GLN A 52 -16.95 -14.74 -13.97
N LEU A 53 -17.29 -14.47 -12.70
CA LEU A 53 -17.97 -15.46 -11.87
C LEU A 53 -19.40 -15.75 -12.36
N PRO A 54 -19.90 -16.99 -12.19
CA PRO A 54 -21.25 -17.35 -12.61
C PRO A 54 -22.37 -16.61 -11.86
N ASP A 55 -22.12 -16.16 -10.63
CA ASP A 55 -23.09 -15.45 -9.79
C ASP A 55 -22.88 -13.93 -9.87
N PRO A 56 -23.78 -13.17 -10.54
CA PRO A 56 -23.64 -11.73 -10.70
C PRO A 56 -23.62 -10.96 -9.36
N SER A 57 -24.22 -11.51 -8.31
CA SER A 57 -24.18 -10.88 -6.98
C SER A 57 -22.76 -10.88 -6.39
N GLN A 58 -21.99 -11.94 -6.66
CA GLN A 58 -20.59 -12.02 -6.25
C GLN A 58 -19.70 -11.11 -7.08
N VAL A 59 -19.96 -11.01 -8.40
CA VAL A 59 -19.27 -10.07 -9.28
C VAL A 59 -19.47 -8.64 -8.80
N ASN A 60 -20.72 -8.21 -8.61
CA ASN A 60 -21.05 -6.86 -8.14
C ASN A 60 -20.43 -6.57 -6.77
N PHE A 61 -20.44 -7.55 -5.85
CA PHE A 61 -19.79 -7.40 -4.56
C PHE A 61 -18.28 -7.18 -4.71
N TYR A 62 -17.60 -7.98 -5.52
CA TYR A 62 -16.18 -7.84 -5.82
C TYR A 62 -15.86 -6.46 -6.42
N GLU A 63 -16.63 -6.01 -7.41
CA GLU A 63 -16.42 -4.72 -8.08
C GLU A 63 -16.59 -3.53 -7.12
N VAL A 64 -17.55 -3.60 -6.20
CA VAL A 64 -17.72 -2.58 -5.14
C VAL A 64 -16.52 -2.58 -4.19
N ILE A 65 -16.08 -3.76 -3.74
CA ILE A 65 -14.94 -3.87 -2.81
C ILE A 65 -13.64 -3.38 -3.47
N ILE A 66 -13.32 -3.83 -4.67
CA ILE A 66 -12.14 -3.38 -5.42
C ILE A 66 -12.25 -1.91 -5.79
N GLY A 67 -13.43 -1.46 -6.21
CA GLY A 67 -13.72 -0.06 -6.52
C GLY A 67 -13.46 0.89 -5.35
N LEU A 68 -13.77 0.47 -4.12
CA LEU A 68 -13.54 1.26 -2.91
C LEU A 68 -12.14 1.07 -2.32
N CYS A 69 -11.55 -0.13 -2.43
CA CYS A 69 -10.34 -0.48 -1.69
C CYS A 69 -9.07 -0.50 -2.55
N ALA A 70 -9.10 -1.20 -3.69
CA ALA A 70 -7.92 -1.41 -4.52
C ALA A 70 -7.32 -0.08 -4.96
N ASP A 71 -5.99 -0.01 -4.96
CA ASP A 71 -5.17 1.20 -5.17
C ASP A 71 -5.29 2.31 -4.13
N LYS A 72 -6.47 2.55 -3.54
CA LYS A 72 -6.67 3.62 -2.54
C LYS A 72 -5.86 3.30 -1.29
N PHE A 73 -5.85 2.04 -0.86
CA PHE A 73 -5.09 1.64 0.32
C PHE A 73 -3.57 1.55 0.08
N ILE A 74 -3.15 1.19 -1.14
CA ILE A 74 -1.74 1.32 -1.56
C ILE A 74 -1.34 2.80 -1.56
N PHE A 75 -2.22 3.69 -2.01
CA PHE A 75 -2.01 5.14 -1.96
C PHE A 75 -1.84 5.63 -0.53
N LEU A 76 -2.75 5.28 0.38
CA LEU A 76 -2.67 5.64 1.80
C LEU A 76 -1.33 5.20 2.40
N PHE A 77 -0.93 3.95 2.16
CA PHE A 77 0.30 3.40 2.73
C PHE A 77 1.55 4.03 2.12
N SER A 78 1.58 4.26 0.81
CA SER A 78 2.69 4.94 0.09
C SER A 78 2.84 6.39 0.55
N PHE A 79 1.72 7.09 0.71
CA PHE A 79 1.69 8.45 1.22
C PHE A 79 2.25 8.52 2.64
N LEU A 80 1.81 7.63 3.53
CA LEU A 80 2.30 7.52 4.90
C LEU A 80 3.77 7.12 4.98
N PHE A 81 4.26 6.32 4.03
CA PHE A 81 5.66 5.95 3.92
C PHE A 81 6.50 7.19 3.60
N GLY A 82 6.16 7.92 2.53
CA GLY A 82 6.82 9.18 2.17
C GLY A 82 6.78 10.22 3.28
N TYR A 83 5.63 10.37 3.93
CA TYR A 83 5.47 11.24 5.09
C TYR A 83 6.42 10.82 6.23
N GLY A 84 6.54 9.52 6.47
CA GLY A 84 7.45 8.95 7.46
C GLY A 84 8.93 9.16 7.15
N ILE A 85 9.31 9.24 5.86
CA ILE A 85 10.69 9.52 5.44
C ILE A 85 11.09 10.94 5.87
N TRP A 86 10.28 11.96 5.56
CA TRP A 86 10.58 13.34 5.95
C TRP A 86 10.66 13.50 7.46
N MET A 87 9.73 12.90 8.22
CA MET A 87 9.74 12.95 9.69
C MET A 87 11.04 12.35 10.28
N GLN A 88 11.58 11.30 9.67
CA GLN A 88 12.86 10.73 10.07
C GLN A 88 14.04 11.62 9.65
N TYR A 89 14.01 12.16 8.42
CA TYR A 89 15.02 13.08 7.90
C TYR A 89 15.17 14.30 8.83
N HIS A 90 14.06 15.00 9.09
CA HIS A 90 14.03 16.17 9.95
C HIS A 90 14.55 15.86 11.37
N ARG A 91 14.17 14.71 11.95
CA ARG A 91 14.64 14.30 13.28
C ARG A 91 16.16 14.07 13.33
N PHE A 92 16.76 13.47 12.31
CA PHE A 92 18.20 13.23 12.28
C PHE A 92 18.99 14.50 12.00
N THR A 93 18.47 15.41 11.17
CA THR A 93 19.10 16.72 10.92
C THR A 93 19.16 17.55 12.19
N VAL A 94 18.07 17.60 12.97
CA VAL A 94 18.04 18.31 14.26
C VAL A 94 19.00 17.69 15.29
N ARG A 95 19.22 16.37 15.24
CA ARG A 95 20.08 15.64 16.18
C ARG A 95 21.53 15.46 15.69
N GLN A 96 21.92 16.10 14.59
CA GLN A 96 23.23 15.94 13.95
C GLN A 96 23.62 14.47 13.69
N GLY A 97 22.65 13.62 13.34
CA GLY A 97 22.87 12.21 13.08
C GLY A 97 23.21 11.92 11.60
N HIS A 98 23.82 10.77 11.35
CA HIS A 98 24.15 10.30 10.00
C HIS A 98 22.92 9.69 9.30
N PHE A 99 21.97 10.53 8.88
CA PHE A 99 20.69 10.09 8.31
C PHE A 99 20.86 9.17 7.09
N TYR A 100 21.69 9.55 6.13
CA TYR A 100 21.85 8.81 4.87
C TYR A 100 22.30 7.36 5.12
N ALA A 101 23.33 7.14 5.94
CA ALA A 101 23.82 5.81 6.27
C ALA A 101 22.80 4.97 7.05
N PHE A 102 22.02 5.61 7.95
CA PHE A 102 20.90 4.95 8.62
C PHE A 102 19.82 4.51 7.61
N PHE A 103 19.41 5.42 6.75
CA PHE A 103 18.26 5.23 5.87
C PHE A 103 18.55 4.22 4.75
N ILE A 104 19.75 4.25 4.16
CA ILE A 104 20.18 3.26 3.15
C ILE A 104 20.13 1.84 3.72
N ARG A 105 20.65 1.64 4.94
CA ARG A 105 20.57 0.33 5.61
C ARG A 105 19.13 -0.08 5.89
N ARG A 106 18.32 0.86 6.34
CA ARG A 106 16.90 0.62 6.60
C ARG A 106 16.17 0.16 5.33
N MET A 107 16.44 0.77 4.18
CA MET A 107 15.89 0.35 2.89
C MET A 107 16.46 -0.99 2.44
N GLY A 108 17.75 -1.25 2.65
CA GLY A 108 18.35 -2.56 2.37
C GLY A 108 17.71 -3.69 3.18
N VAL A 109 17.41 -3.47 4.46
CA VAL A 109 16.68 -4.47 5.28
C VAL A 109 15.23 -4.64 4.83
N LEU A 110 14.57 -3.55 4.42
CA LEU A 110 13.21 -3.61 3.87
C LEU A 110 13.17 -4.41 2.57
N LEU A 111 14.17 -4.23 1.71
CA LEU A 111 14.36 -5.00 0.47
C LEU A 111 14.51 -6.49 0.77
N LEU A 112 15.31 -6.85 1.78
CA LEU A 112 15.46 -8.24 2.21
C LEU A 112 14.14 -8.85 2.72
N PHE A 113 13.33 -8.08 3.44
CA PHE A 113 11.99 -8.54 3.85
C PHE A 113 11.07 -8.77 2.64
N GLY A 114 11.11 -7.89 1.64
CA GLY A 114 10.33 -8.09 0.41
C GLY A 114 10.80 -9.28 -0.41
N MET A 115 12.11 -9.49 -0.55
CA MET A 115 12.66 -10.70 -1.17
C MET A 115 12.22 -11.97 -0.43
N ALA A 116 12.28 -11.97 0.90
CA ALA A 116 11.78 -13.06 1.71
C ALA A 116 10.26 -13.24 1.55
N HIS A 117 9.50 -12.17 1.41
CA HIS A 117 8.05 -12.24 1.19
C HIS A 117 7.70 -12.87 -0.16
N VAL A 118 8.37 -12.48 -1.25
CA VAL A 118 8.20 -13.11 -2.58
C VAL A 118 8.57 -14.59 -2.53
N LEU A 119 9.73 -14.91 -1.94
CA LEU A 119 10.20 -16.29 -1.86
C LEU A 119 9.26 -17.13 -0.99
N PHE A 120 8.92 -16.67 0.21
CA PHE A 120 8.27 -17.55 1.17
C PHE A 120 6.75 -17.50 1.16
N LEU A 121 6.13 -16.38 0.75
CA LEU A 121 4.72 -16.10 1.02
C LEU A 121 3.87 -15.84 -0.23
N TRP A 122 4.20 -14.84 -1.06
CA TRP A 122 3.28 -14.39 -2.13
C TRP A 122 3.96 -13.59 -3.24
N ALA A 123 3.47 -13.69 -4.47
CA ALA A 123 4.01 -12.93 -5.61
C ALA A 123 3.67 -11.43 -5.57
N GLY A 124 2.62 -11.00 -4.86
CA GLY A 124 2.19 -9.60 -4.78
C GLY A 124 2.95 -8.73 -3.77
N ASP A 125 4.29 -8.82 -3.70
CA ASP A 125 5.08 -8.03 -2.74
C ASP A 125 5.07 -6.52 -3.04
N ILE A 126 4.86 -5.73 -1.99
CA ILE A 126 5.00 -4.27 -2.04
C ILE A 126 6.29 -3.76 -1.38
N LEU A 127 6.99 -4.58 -0.58
CA LEU A 127 8.11 -4.11 0.21
C LEU A 127 9.34 -3.79 -0.66
N ILE A 128 9.59 -4.56 -1.72
CA ILE A 128 10.64 -4.28 -2.71
C ILE A 128 10.41 -2.91 -3.39
N PRO A 129 9.23 -2.63 -4.00
CA PRO A 129 8.92 -1.30 -4.55
C PRO A 129 9.13 -0.17 -3.55
N TYR A 130 8.74 -0.35 -2.28
CA TYR A 130 8.89 0.67 -1.25
C TYR A 130 10.35 0.91 -0.86
N ALA A 131 11.15 -0.16 -0.78
CA ALA A 131 12.58 -0.04 -0.50
C ALA A 131 13.28 0.76 -1.60
N ILE A 132 12.96 0.49 -2.87
CA ILE A 132 13.52 1.21 -4.02
C ILE A 132 13.00 2.66 -4.04
N ALA A 133 11.69 2.88 -3.89
CA ALA A 133 11.10 4.21 -3.85
C ALA A 133 11.70 5.07 -2.72
N GLY A 134 11.94 4.49 -1.54
CA GLY A 134 12.61 5.16 -0.44
C GLY A 134 14.02 5.62 -0.80
N MET A 135 14.80 4.79 -1.50
CA MET A 135 16.14 5.15 -1.97
C MET A 135 16.12 6.29 -3.00
N VAL A 136 15.14 6.28 -3.92
CA VAL A 136 14.96 7.37 -4.89
C VAL A 136 14.56 8.67 -4.18
N VAL A 137 13.61 8.62 -3.25
CA VAL A 137 13.18 9.77 -2.46
C VAL A 137 14.34 10.32 -1.61
N LEU A 138 15.23 9.46 -1.12
CA LEU A 138 16.45 9.89 -0.44
C LEU A 138 17.37 10.71 -1.36
N ALA A 139 17.56 10.27 -2.61
CA ALA A 139 18.37 10.99 -3.60
C ALA A 139 17.73 12.34 -3.98
N LEU A 140 16.40 12.37 -4.06
CA LEU A 140 15.63 13.58 -4.38
C LEU A 140 15.37 14.47 -3.15
N SER A 141 15.77 14.05 -1.94
CA SER A 141 15.33 14.67 -0.69
C SER A 141 15.74 16.14 -0.53
N LYS A 142 16.73 16.62 -1.28
CA LYS A 142 17.22 18.01 -1.21
C LYS A 142 16.60 18.95 -2.24
N PHE A 143 15.83 18.43 -3.21
CA PHE A 143 15.22 19.24 -4.25
C PHE A 143 14.07 20.11 -3.69
N SER A 144 13.74 21.16 -4.44
CA SER A 144 12.66 22.09 -4.11
C SER A 144 11.30 21.38 -4.15
N ASN A 145 10.33 21.91 -3.40
CA ASN A 145 8.99 21.32 -3.34
C ASN A 145 8.32 21.30 -4.71
N THR A 146 8.55 22.31 -5.54
CA THR A 146 8.02 22.37 -6.91
C THR A 146 8.53 21.20 -7.74
N ILE A 147 9.84 20.95 -7.75
CA ILE A 147 10.42 19.82 -8.50
C ILE A 147 9.86 18.49 -8.00
N LEU A 148 9.78 18.32 -6.68
CA LEU A 148 9.26 17.09 -6.08
C LEU A 148 7.77 16.86 -6.41
N LEU A 149 6.95 17.92 -6.45
CA LEU A 149 5.54 17.82 -6.82
C LEU A 149 5.36 17.58 -8.32
N THR A 150 6.20 18.17 -9.18
CA THR A 150 6.20 17.87 -10.62
C THR A 150 6.57 16.41 -10.86
N LEU A 151 7.60 15.89 -10.20
CA LEU A 151 7.97 14.48 -10.28
C LEU A 151 6.88 13.58 -9.69
N ALA A 152 6.24 14.00 -8.59
CA ALA A 152 5.13 13.26 -7.99
C ALA A 152 3.98 13.07 -8.99
N ALA A 153 3.57 14.15 -9.66
CA ALA A 153 2.53 14.12 -10.69
C ALA A 153 2.95 13.28 -11.90
N PHE A 154 4.18 13.48 -12.40
CA PHE A 154 4.72 12.71 -13.52
C PHE A 154 4.68 11.20 -13.24
N PHE A 155 5.20 10.76 -12.08
CA PHE A 155 5.26 9.35 -11.74
C PHE A 155 3.89 8.75 -11.41
N TYR A 156 2.98 9.52 -10.80
CA TYR A 156 1.61 9.08 -10.57
C TYR A 156 0.86 8.79 -11.87
N PHE A 157 1.00 9.65 -12.87
CA PHE A 157 0.36 9.49 -14.18
C PHE A 157 1.23 8.76 -15.21
N PHE A 158 2.35 8.14 -14.79
CA PHE A 158 3.31 7.51 -15.69
C PHE A 158 2.67 6.45 -16.60
N VAL A 159 1.76 5.64 -16.07
CA VAL A 159 1.09 4.59 -16.84
C VAL A 159 0.23 5.16 -17.98
N ILE A 160 -0.39 6.34 -17.80
CA ILE A 160 -1.15 7.01 -18.87
C ILE A 160 -0.20 7.43 -20.00
N PHE A 161 0.94 8.03 -19.65
CA PHE A 161 1.94 8.42 -20.65
C PHE A 161 2.47 7.19 -21.40
N TRP A 162 2.75 6.10 -20.68
CA TRP A 162 3.20 4.84 -21.27
C TRP A 162 2.18 4.27 -22.25
N LEU A 163 0.92 4.12 -21.83
CA LEU A 163 -0.17 3.59 -22.65
C LEU A 163 -0.42 4.48 -23.88
N THR A 164 -0.35 5.79 -23.73
CA THR A 164 -0.53 6.73 -24.85
C THR A 164 0.61 6.62 -25.87
N ILE A 165 1.87 6.54 -25.41
CA ILE A 165 3.03 6.38 -26.29
C ILE A 165 3.03 5.00 -26.96
N SER A 166 2.49 3.98 -26.28
CA SER A 166 2.43 2.61 -26.79
C SER A 166 1.61 2.45 -28.06
N VAL A 167 0.75 3.43 -28.36
CA VAL A 167 -0.02 3.52 -29.61
C VAL A 167 0.89 3.75 -30.82
N TRP A 168 1.93 4.58 -30.66
CA TRP A 168 2.84 4.91 -31.76
C TRP A 168 4.11 4.06 -31.76
N ILE A 169 4.51 3.56 -30.59
CA ILE A 169 5.74 2.79 -30.41
C ILE A 169 5.36 1.46 -29.78
N PRO A 170 5.70 0.31 -30.39
CA PRO A 170 5.40 -0.99 -29.79
C PRO A 170 6.22 -1.14 -28.50
N LEU A 171 5.53 -1.03 -27.36
CA LEU A 171 6.08 -1.16 -26.02
C LEU A 171 5.58 -2.45 -25.36
N PRO A 172 6.31 -2.99 -24.37
CA PRO A 172 5.80 -4.05 -23.50
C PRO A 172 4.43 -3.67 -22.93
N ASN A 173 3.48 -4.62 -22.97
CA ASN A 173 2.15 -4.39 -22.43
C ASN A 173 2.23 -4.14 -20.92
N ALA A 174 1.75 -2.99 -20.48
CA ALA A 174 1.84 -2.53 -19.11
C ALA A 174 0.84 -3.21 -18.17
N LEU A 175 -0.21 -3.82 -18.73
CA LEU A 175 -1.38 -4.28 -17.99
C LEU A 175 -1.72 -5.76 -18.20
N SER A 176 -1.05 -6.48 -19.11
CA SER A 176 -1.28 -7.91 -19.30
C SER A 176 -0.22 -8.75 -18.59
N SER A 177 -0.63 -9.48 -17.57
CA SER A 177 0.06 -10.67 -17.08
C SER A 177 -0.66 -11.95 -17.55
N THR A 178 -1.52 -11.84 -18.57
CA THR A 178 -2.49 -12.89 -18.92
C THR A 178 -1.86 -14.13 -19.52
N CYS A 179 -2.18 -15.30 -18.95
CA CYS A 179 -1.83 -16.61 -19.52
C CYS A 179 -3.00 -17.59 -19.35
N PRO A 180 -3.95 -17.64 -20.30
CA PRO A 180 -5.11 -18.55 -20.21
C PRO A 180 -4.71 -20.02 -20.12
N GLU A 181 -3.67 -20.42 -20.86
CA GLU A 181 -3.14 -21.79 -20.85
C GLU A 181 -2.55 -22.18 -19.48
N CYS A 182 -2.01 -21.20 -18.74
CA CYS A 182 -1.43 -21.42 -17.41
C CYS A 182 -2.49 -21.55 -16.31
N MET A 183 -3.72 -21.06 -16.52
CA MET A 183 -4.73 -20.94 -15.45
C MET A 183 -5.14 -22.28 -14.85
N GLY A 184 -5.35 -23.31 -15.70
CA GLY A 184 -5.70 -24.65 -15.22
C GLY A 184 -4.63 -25.24 -14.30
N GLN A 185 -3.35 -25.13 -14.72
CA GLN A 185 -2.21 -25.55 -13.92
C GLN A 185 -2.10 -24.73 -12.63
N ALA A 186 -2.31 -23.41 -12.70
CA ALA A 186 -2.23 -22.55 -11.53
C ALA A 186 -3.29 -22.91 -10.48
N MET A 187 -4.54 -23.16 -10.90
CA MET A 187 -5.62 -23.60 -10.00
C MET A 187 -5.28 -24.92 -9.30
N GLU A 188 -4.77 -25.91 -10.04
CA GLU A 188 -4.41 -27.22 -9.47
C GLU A 188 -3.24 -27.10 -8.48
N VAL A 189 -2.15 -26.43 -8.88
CA VAL A 189 -0.94 -26.29 -8.06
C VAL A 189 -1.21 -25.46 -6.81
N TYR A 190 -1.96 -24.36 -6.89
CA TYR A 190 -2.27 -23.59 -5.71
C TYR A 190 -3.25 -24.32 -4.77
N ALA A 191 -4.25 -25.04 -5.27
CA ALA A 191 -5.20 -25.73 -4.41
C ALA A 191 -4.63 -27.01 -3.77
N GLN A 192 -3.81 -27.78 -4.50
CA GLN A 192 -3.41 -29.14 -4.09
C GLN A 192 -1.89 -29.36 -4.06
N GLY A 193 -1.11 -28.44 -4.60
CA GLY A 193 0.34 -28.58 -4.69
C GLY A 193 1.04 -28.48 -3.33
N ASN A 194 2.20 -29.12 -3.24
CA ASN A 194 3.09 -28.96 -2.10
C ASN A 194 3.77 -27.57 -2.12
N TYR A 195 4.49 -27.24 -1.04
CA TYR A 195 5.12 -25.94 -0.92
C TYR A 195 6.11 -25.61 -2.06
N LEU A 196 6.88 -26.59 -2.54
CA LEU A 196 7.87 -26.38 -3.59
C LEU A 196 7.23 -26.15 -4.96
N SER A 197 6.13 -26.84 -5.28
CA SER A 197 5.38 -26.57 -6.51
C SER A 197 4.74 -25.18 -6.48
N VAL A 198 4.17 -24.80 -5.33
CA VAL A 198 3.60 -23.45 -5.12
C VAL A 198 4.69 -22.38 -5.23
N LEU A 199 5.87 -22.62 -4.65
CA LEU A 199 7.03 -21.72 -4.77
C LEU A 199 7.44 -21.53 -6.23
N ASN A 200 7.57 -22.60 -7.00
CA ASN A 200 7.98 -22.51 -8.39
C ASN A 200 6.98 -21.70 -9.22
N LEU A 201 5.68 -22.02 -9.10
CA LEU A 201 4.62 -21.28 -9.76
C LEU A 201 4.62 -19.80 -9.37
N ARG A 202 4.76 -19.49 -8.08
CA ARG A 202 4.83 -18.11 -7.57
C ARG A 202 5.99 -17.33 -8.18
N LEU A 203 7.15 -17.95 -8.38
CA LEU A 203 8.30 -17.30 -9.02
C LEU A 203 8.05 -17.02 -10.51
N THR A 204 7.36 -17.93 -11.20
CA THR A 204 6.91 -17.71 -12.58
C THR A 204 5.92 -16.55 -12.66
N GLU A 205 4.91 -16.55 -11.79
CA GLU A 205 3.91 -15.47 -11.70
C GLU A 205 4.56 -14.13 -11.33
N TYR A 206 5.45 -14.10 -10.35
CA TYR A 206 6.19 -12.90 -9.98
C TYR A 206 6.93 -12.33 -11.20
N SER A 207 7.63 -13.19 -11.95
CA SER A 207 8.38 -12.80 -13.14
C SER A 207 7.46 -12.24 -14.24
N ALA A 208 6.30 -12.87 -14.47
CA ALA A 208 5.29 -12.39 -15.40
C ALA A 208 4.65 -11.07 -14.95
N PHE A 209 4.60 -10.79 -13.65
CA PHE A 209 4.04 -9.58 -13.08
C PHE A 209 5.05 -8.40 -12.99
N ILE A 210 6.34 -8.64 -13.24
CA ILE A 210 7.38 -7.59 -13.24
C ILE A 210 7.02 -6.39 -14.13
N PRO A 211 6.57 -6.54 -15.40
CA PRO A 211 6.21 -5.40 -16.24
C PRO A 211 5.10 -4.53 -15.64
N VAL A 212 4.05 -5.16 -15.11
CA VAL A 212 2.95 -4.46 -14.41
C VAL A 212 3.50 -3.71 -13.19
N ASN A 213 4.36 -4.36 -12.40
CA ASN A 213 5.00 -3.71 -11.27
C ASN A 213 5.90 -2.52 -11.68
N LEU A 214 6.69 -2.64 -12.74
CA LEU A 214 7.63 -1.59 -13.16
C LEU A 214 6.97 -0.41 -13.86
N ILE A 215 5.89 -0.65 -14.61
CA ILE A 215 5.24 0.37 -15.42
C ILE A 215 4.04 0.99 -14.69
N TYR A 216 3.31 0.20 -13.91
CA TYR A 216 2.12 0.67 -13.19
C TYR A 216 2.42 0.95 -11.71
N TYR A 217 2.66 -0.07 -10.90
CA TYR A 217 2.69 0.08 -9.44
C TYR A 217 3.89 0.88 -8.92
N PHE A 218 5.10 0.62 -9.41
CA PHE A 218 6.31 1.26 -8.89
C PHE A 218 6.34 2.78 -9.15
N PRO A 219 6.08 3.28 -10.38
CA PRO A 219 5.96 4.72 -10.63
C PRO A 219 4.86 5.35 -9.77
N LYS A 220 3.70 4.70 -9.67
CA LYS A 220 2.60 5.16 -8.82
C LYS A 220 3.03 5.29 -7.35
N ILE A 221 3.62 4.25 -6.77
CA ILE A 221 4.15 4.26 -5.39
C ILE A 221 5.17 5.40 -5.22
N MET A 222 6.07 5.58 -6.18
CA MET A 222 7.07 6.65 -6.14
C MET A 222 6.42 8.04 -6.17
N GLY A 223 5.45 8.28 -7.05
CA GLY A 223 4.73 9.54 -7.14
C GLY A 223 4.01 9.89 -5.83
N ILE A 224 3.30 8.93 -5.25
CA ILE A 224 2.56 9.09 -4.00
C ILE A 224 3.52 9.27 -2.80
N THR A 225 4.64 8.55 -2.79
CA THR A 225 5.67 8.68 -1.75
C THR A 225 6.30 10.08 -1.79
N LEU A 226 6.62 10.60 -2.98
CA LEU A 226 7.11 11.97 -3.14
C LEU A 226 6.08 13.00 -2.66
N PHE A 227 4.81 12.81 -3.03
CA PHE A 227 3.71 13.65 -2.56
C PHE A 227 3.62 13.65 -1.03
N GLY A 228 3.57 12.47 -0.39
CA GLY A 228 3.53 12.34 1.06
C GLY A 228 4.75 12.95 1.77
N PHE A 229 5.93 12.85 1.17
CA PHE A 229 7.16 13.49 1.66
C PHE A 229 7.07 15.01 1.65
N VAL A 230 6.58 15.62 0.55
CA VAL A 230 6.35 17.08 0.46
C VAL A 230 5.25 17.53 1.42
N THR A 231 4.15 16.79 1.53
CA THR A 231 3.07 17.09 2.48
C THR A 231 3.57 17.12 3.92
N SER A 232 4.43 16.19 4.29
CA SER A 232 5.07 16.17 5.61
C SER A 232 6.02 17.34 5.82
N ARG A 233 6.80 17.70 4.78
CA ARG A 233 7.69 18.85 4.78
C ARG A 233 6.97 20.18 4.98
N LEU A 234 5.81 20.34 4.35
CA LEU A 234 4.95 21.51 4.51
C LEU A 234 4.13 21.49 5.81
N GLN A 235 4.22 20.42 6.60
CA GLN A 235 3.51 20.25 7.86
C GLN A 235 1.98 20.48 7.75
N LEU A 236 1.36 20.10 6.61
CA LEU A 236 -0.07 20.37 6.34
C LEU A 236 -1.02 19.85 7.44
N HIS A 237 -0.63 18.81 8.17
CA HIS A 237 -1.38 18.30 9.32
C HIS A 237 -1.65 19.35 10.42
N LEU A 238 -0.77 20.34 10.60
CA LEU A 238 -0.99 21.44 11.56
C LEU A 238 -2.11 22.39 11.09
N GLN A 239 -2.24 22.57 9.76
CA GLN A 239 -3.30 23.41 9.18
C GLN A 239 -4.68 22.76 9.30
N LEU A 240 -4.76 21.42 9.32
CA LEU A 240 -6.01 20.68 9.52
C LEU A 240 -6.67 21.05 10.85
N GLU A 241 -5.88 21.14 11.93
CA GLU A 241 -6.42 21.43 13.26
C GLU A 241 -6.92 22.87 13.39
N GLN A 242 -6.31 23.81 12.65
CA GLN A 242 -6.63 25.24 12.67
C GLN A 242 -7.87 25.57 11.82
N HIS A 243 -8.06 24.93 10.66
CA HIS A 243 -9.12 25.26 9.70
C HIS A 243 -10.14 24.13 9.46
N ARG A 244 -10.59 23.48 10.54
CA ARG A 244 -11.38 22.23 10.48
C ARG A 244 -12.63 22.29 9.60
N ARG A 245 -13.40 23.39 9.64
CA ARG A 245 -14.63 23.53 8.84
C ARG A 245 -14.36 23.55 7.34
N VAL A 246 -13.30 24.25 6.93
CA VAL A 246 -12.86 24.31 5.53
C VAL A 246 -12.42 22.93 5.07
N TRP A 247 -11.60 22.24 5.88
CA TRP A 247 -11.14 20.90 5.55
C TRP A 247 -12.25 19.84 5.55
N LEU A 248 -13.27 19.98 6.40
CA LEU A 248 -14.46 19.13 6.35
C LEU A 248 -15.19 19.30 5.00
N TRP A 249 -15.41 20.54 4.58
CA TRP A 249 -16.05 20.81 3.29
C TRP A 249 -15.23 20.30 2.11
N ILE A 250 -13.91 20.55 2.10
CA ILE A 250 -12.98 20.01 1.11
C ILE A 250 -13.06 18.48 1.06
N THR A 251 -13.09 17.81 2.22
CA THR A 251 -13.19 16.35 2.31
C THR A 251 -14.49 15.84 1.70
N CYS A 252 -15.63 16.47 2.02
CA CYS A 252 -16.91 16.10 1.44
C CYS A 252 -16.93 16.29 -0.08
N VAL A 253 -16.39 17.40 -0.58
CA VAL A 253 -16.31 17.67 -2.03
C VAL A 253 -15.42 16.64 -2.72
N ILE A 254 -14.23 16.37 -2.18
CA ILE A 254 -13.28 15.40 -2.75
C ILE A 254 -13.89 13.98 -2.79
N LEU A 255 -14.55 13.56 -1.71
CA LEU A 255 -15.24 12.26 -1.67
C LEU A 255 -16.42 12.21 -2.65
N ALA A 256 -17.23 13.27 -2.73
CA ALA A 256 -18.34 13.35 -3.68
C ALA A 256 -17.85 13.27 -5.13
N VAL A 257 -16.81 14.02 -5.48
CA VAL A 257 -16.20 13.98 -6.82
C VAL A 257 -15.64 12.59 -7.11
N GLY A 258 -14.93 11.97 -6.16
CA GLY A 258 -14.42 10.62 -6.30
C GLY A 258 -15.52 9.58 -6.52
N CYS A 259 -16.61 9.65 -5.75
CA CYS A 259 -17.76 8.75 -5.90
C CYS A 259 -18.50 8.97 -7.24
N LEU A 260 -18.67 10.21 -7.67
CA LEU A 260 -19.28 10.51 -8.97
C LEU A 260 -18.39 10.01 -10.12
N ALA A 261 -17.07 10.17 -10.02
CA ALA A 261 -16.15 9.60 -10.98
C ALA A 261 -16.27 8.07 -11.03
N TYR A 262 -16.32 7.39 -9.88
CA TYR A 262 -16.52 5.94 -9.83
C TYR A 262 -17.81 5.49 -10.55
N LEU A 263 -18.93 6.18 -10.32
CA LEU A 263 -20.23 5.77 -10.87
C LEU A 263 -20.41 6.10 -12.36
N TYR A 264 -19.76 7.16 -12.86
CA TYR A 264 -20.10 7.72 -14.18
C TYR A 264 -18.92 7.80 -15.16
N TYR A 265 -17.67 7.68 -14.71
CA TYR A 265 -16.52 7.91 -15.59
C TYR A 265 -16.42 6.87 -16.72
N GLU A 266 -16.67 5.61 -16.43
CA GLU A 266 -16.64 4.55 -17.44
C GLU A 266 -17.66 4.79 -18.56
N ASN A 267 -18.90 5.08 -18.18
CA ASN A 267 -19.96 5.44 -19.13
C ASN A 267 -19.60 6.68 -19.95
N LEU A 268 -18.97 7.68 -19.32
CA LEU A 268 -18.52 8.90 -19.99
C LEU A 268 -17.45 8.57 -21.04
N VAL A 269 -16.46 7.74 -20.70
CA VAL A 269 -15.41 7.31 -21.62
C VAL A 269 -16.00 6.57 -22.82
N MET A 270 -16.90 5.61 -22.59
CA MET A 270 -17.55 4.85 -23.68
C MET A 270 -18.45 5.69 -24.58
N THR A 271 -18.94 6.82 -24.08
CA THR A 271 -19.74 7.75 -24.89
C THR A 271 -18.86 8.64 -25.76
N ILE A 272 -17.68 9.02 -25.28
CA ILE A 272 -16.80 9.97 -25.97
C ILE A 272 -15.79 9.27 -26.89
N ILE A 273 -15.32 8.08 -26.49
CA ILE A 273 -14.24 7.36 -27.15
C ILE A 273 -14.81 6.08 -27.74
N SER A 274 -14.54 5.85 -29.04
CA SER A 274 -14.91 4.61 -29.72
C SER A 274 -14.33 3.39 -28.99
N PRO A 275 -15.10 2.29 -28.83
CA PRO A 275 -14.59 1.02 -28.31
C PRO A 275 -13.39 0.46 -29.09
N GLU A 276 -13.23 0.85 -30.36
CA GLU A 276 -12.13 0.42 -31.24
C GLU A 276 -10.91 1.36 -31.17
N SER A 277 -10.96 2.43 -30.38
CA SER A 277 -9.87 3.39 -30.25
C SER A 277 -8.67 2.78 -29.52
N GLU A 278 -7.48 2.93 -30.11
CA GLU A 278 -6.20 2.54 -29.50
C GLU A 278 -5.91 3.31 -28.19
N PHE A 279 -6.56 4.47 -27.98
CA PHE A 279 -6.42 5.28 -26.77
C PHE A 279 -7.40 4.93 -25.65
N LEU A 280 -8.34 4.00 -25.88
CA LEU A 280 -9.40 3.68 -24.94
C LEU A 280 -8.86 3.29 -23.55
N THR A 281 -7.88 2.39 -23.51
CA THR A 281 -7.24 1.94 -22.25
C THR A 281 -6.54 3.08 -21.53
N ALA A 282 -5.84 3.97 -22.26
CA ALA A 282 -5.17 5.12 -21.66
C ALA A 282 -6.18 6.11 -21.04
N ALA A 283 -7.31 6.34 -21.72
CA ALA A 283 -8.39 7.17 -21.21
C ALA A 283 -9.05 6.56 -19.97
N TYR A 284 -9.33 5.25 -19.99
CA TYR A 284 -9.83 4.54 -18.81
C TYR A 284 -8.90 4.68 -17.61
N MET A 285 -7.62 4.41 -17.82
CA MET A 285 -6.62 4.52 -16.76
C MET A 285 -6.48 5.96 -16.24
N PHE A 286 -6.66 6.96 -17.09
CA PHE A 286 -6.65 8.35 -16.65
C PHE A 286 -7.73 8.65 -15.62
N GLY A 287 -9.01 8.36 -15.89
CA GLY A 287 -10.03 8.61 -14.87
C GLY A 287 -10.02 7.62 -13.72
N TYR A 288 -9.55 6.40 -13.92
CA TYR A 288 -9.28 5.47 -12.81
C TYR A 288 -8.29 6.07 -11.81
N GLU A 289 -7.18 6.64 -12.29
CA GLU A 289 -6.19 7.29 -11.43
C GLU A 289 -6.68 8.61 -10.82
N ILE A 290 -7.50 9.37 -11.54
CA ILE A 290 -8.16 10.57 -10.98
C ILE A 290 -9.10 10.17 -9.84
N MET A 291 -9.99 9.19 -10.07
CA MET A 291 -10.89 8.66 -9.05
C MET A 291 -10.11 8.18 -7.82
N ASN A 292 -9.04 7.40 -8.03
CA ASN A 292 -8.17 6.93 -6.94
C ASN A 292 -7.57 8.08 -6.15
N LEU A 293 -7.09 9.13 -6.82
CA LEU A 293 -6.49 10.31 -6.18
C LEU A 293 -7.51 11.01 -5.26
N PHE A 294 -8.73 11.21 -5.75
CA PHE A 294 -9.81 11.83 -4.98
C PHE A 294 -10.24 10.95 -3.80
N LEU A 295 -10.60 9.69 -4.03
CA LEU A 295 -11.06 8.79 -2.96
C LEU A 295 -9.99 8.56 -1.90
N ALA A 296 -8.75 8.26 -2.29
CA ALA A 296 -7.66 8.02 -1.34
C ALA A 296 -7.32 9.28 -0.51
N SER A 297 -7.26 10.46 -1.16
CA SER A 297 -7.06 11.72 -0.44
C SER A 297 -8.22 12.02 0.51
N GLY A 298 -9.46 11.73 0.07
CA GLY A 298 -10.66 11.82 0.89
C GLY A 298 -10.60 10.91 2.11
N TYR A 299 -10.15 9.66 1.97
CA TYR A 299 -9.98 8.73 3.10
C TYR A 299 -8.93 9.22 4.10
N ILE A 300 -7.79 9.71 3.62
CA ILE A 300 -6.74 10.31 4.47
C ILE A 300 -7.33 11.47 5.27
N LEU A 301 -7.97 12.43 4.59
CA LEU A 301 -8.52 13.61 5.24
C LEU A 301 -9.66 13.25 6.20
N ALA A 302 -10.56 12.35 5.82
CA ALA A 302 -11.67 11.91 6.67
C ALA A 302 -11.16 11.29 7.97
N ILE A 303 -10.20 10.37 7.91
CA ILE A 303 -9.62 9.73 9.10
C ILE A 303 -8.90 10.77 9.97
N LEU A 304 -8.10 11.67 9.39
CA LEU A 304 -7.41 12.71 10.15
C LEU A 304 -8.38 13.69 10.80
N LEU A 305 -9.44 14.10 10.11
CA LEU A 305 -10.49 14.98 10.64
C LEU A 305 -11.30 14.29 11.74
N MET A 306 -11.70 13.03 11.54
CA MET A 306 -12.35 12.23 12.59
C MET A 306 -11.46 12.12 13.84
N CYS A 307 -10.15 11.95 13.67
CA CYS A 307 -9.21 11.97 14.80
C CYS A 307 -9.12 13.31 15.54
N SER A 308 -9.53 14.41 14.91
CA SER A 308 -9.59 15.74 15.54
C SER A 308 -10.78 15.89 16.50
N PHE A 309 -11.79 15.02 16.40
CA PHE A 309 -12.95 14.96 17.28
C PHE A 309 -12.75 13.85 18.34
N LYS A 310 -12.88 14.21 19.63
CA LYS A 310 -12.67 13.27 20.76
C LYS A 310 -13.47 11.96 20.65
N PRO A 311 -14.80 11.95 20.41
CA PRO A 311 -15.57 10.71 20.38
C PRO A 311 -15.12 9.80 19.23
N SER A 312 -15.00 10.33 18.02
CA SER A 312 -14.53 9.59 16.85
C SER A 312 -13.11 9.06 17.03
N ARG A 313 -12.21 9.82 17.66
CA ARG A 313 -10.85 9.36 18.00
C ARG A 313 -10.87 8.16 18.94
N LEU A 314 -11.80 8.08 19.89
CA LEU A 314 -11.91 6.93 20.80
C LEU A 314 -12.36 5.67 20.04
N ILE A 315 -13.30 5.81 19.11
CA ILE A 315 -13.77 4.71 18.25
C ILE A 315 -12.64 4.21 17.34
N LEU A 316 -11.84 5.12 16.79
CA LEU A 316 -10.75 4.77 15.87
C LEU A 316 -9.45 4.34 16.58
N LYS A 317 -9.33 4.56 17.90
CA LYS A 317 -8.13 4.23 18.68
C LYS A 317 -7.65 2.78 18.50
N PRO A 318 -8.53 1.75 18.43
CA PRO A 318 -8.09 0.37 18.21
C PRO A 318 -7.25 0.17 16.95
N LEU A 319 -7.50 0.94 15.88
CA LEU A 319 -6.71 0.87 14.64
C LEU A 319 -5.26 1.33 14.84
N SER A 320 -4.97 2.12 15.89
CA SER A 320 -3.59 2.50 16.19
C SER A 320 -2.73 1.30 16.58
N TYR A 321 -3.29 0.23 17.16
CA TYR A 321 -2.49 -0.92 17.58
C TYR A 321 -1.88 -1.66 16.39
N PRO A 322 -2.65 -2.15 15.39
CA PRO A 322 -2.06 -2.77 14.22
C PRO A 322 -1.25 -1.77 13.38
N GLY A 323 -1.61 -0.48 13.37
CA GLY A 323 -0.83 0.54 12.66
C GLY A 323 0.58 0.79 13.24
N ARG A 324 0.81 0.48 14.52
CA ARG A 324 2.14 0.49 15.16
C ARG A 324 2.97 -0.76 14.83
N MET A 325 2.33 -1.81 14.30
CA MET A 325 2.88 -3.12 13.99
C MET A 325 2.64 -3.48 12.51
N SER A 326 2.66 -2.47 11.63
CA SER A 326 2.23 -2.61 10.24
C SER A 326 3.04 -3.64 9.44
N LEU A 327 4.36 -3.73 9.64
CA LEU A 327 5.21 -4.71 8.94
C LEU A 327 4.96 -6.12 9.48
N THR A 328 4.86 -6.26 10.80
CA THR A 328 4.55 -7.56 11.42
C THR A 328 3.20 -8.08 10.92
N ASN A 329 2.16 -7.25 10.98
CA ASN A 329 0.80 -7.65 10.61
C ASN A 329 0.66 -7.87 9.10
N TYR A 330 1.25 -7.02 8.25
CA TYR A 330 1.25 -7.27 6.80
C TYR A 330 1.82 -8.66 6.43
N LEU A 331 2.92 -9.06 7.08
CA LEU A 331 3.53 -10.37 6.87
C LEU A 331 2.73 -11.50 7.51
N MET A 332 2.09 -11.26 8.67
CA MET A 332 1.17 -12.23 9.29
C MET A 332 -0.08 -12.48 8.43
N GLN A 333 -0.69 -11.43 7.85
CA GLN A 333 -1.77 -11.56 6.87
C GLN A 333 -1.36 -12.48 5.73
N SER A 334 -0.17 -12.27 5.17
CA SER A 334 0.34 -13.10 4.08
C SER A 334 0.51 -14.57 4.48
N VAL A 335 0.95 -14.84 5.70
CA VAL A 335 1.02 -16.21 6.25
C VAL A 335 -0.37 -16.82 6.39
N PHE A 336 -1.33 -16.09 6.96
CA PHE A 336 -2.70 -16.57 7.14
C PHE A 336 -3.43 -16.80 5.82
N PHE A 337 -3.31 -15.88 4.87
CA PHE A 337 -3.92 -16.02 3.54
C PHE A 337 -3.29 -17.17 2.76
N GLY A 338 -1.96 -17.29 2.78
CA GLY A 338 -1.27 -18.43 2.18
C GLY A 338 -1.72 -19.76 2.79
N PHE A 339 -1.84 -19.82 4.12
CA PHE A 339 -2.36 -21.02 4.80
C PHE A 339 -3.82 -21.30 4.46
N LEU A 340 -4.66 -20.28 4.29
CA LEU A 340 -6.07 -20.44 3.96
C LEU A 340 -6.27 -21.01 2.55
N PHE A 341 -5.55 -20.48 1.56
CA PHE A 341 -5.81 -20.80 0.16
C PHE A 341 -4.89 -21.87 -0.42
N TYR A 342 -3.62 -21.92 -0.04
CA TYR A 342 -2.67 -22.79 -0.73
C TYR A 342 -2.70 -24.24 -0.22
N GLY A 343 -2.32 -25.19 -1.09
CA GLY A 343 -2.36 -26.64 -0.84
C GLY A 343 -1.42 -27.12 0.28
N TRP A 344 -0.44 -26.31 0.67
CA TRP A 344 0.36 -26.56 1.88
C TRP A 344 -0.36 -26.17 3.19
N GLY A 345 -1.54 -25.57 3.11
CA GLY A 345 -2.42 -25.23 4.23
C GLY A 345 -3.80 -25.89 4.10
N LEU A 346 -4.87 -25.10 3.93
CA LEU A 346 -6.25 -25.58 3.80
C LEU A 346 -6.70 -25.78 2.35
N GLY A 347 -5.97 -25.26 1.36
CA GLY A 347 -6.23 -25.53 -0.05
C GLY A 347 -7.52 -24.91 -0.63
N PHE A 348 -8.05 -23.83 -0.05
CA PHE A 348 -9.28 -23.19 -0.54
C PHE A 348 -9.10 -22.30 -1.78
N PHE A 349 -7.96 -22.35 -2.48
CA PHE A 349 -7.70 -21.52 -3.66
C PHE A 349 -8.78 -21.67 -4.74
N GLY A 350 -9.08 -20.57 -5.44
CA GLY A 350 -10.11 -20.54 -6.48
C GLY A 350 -11.54 -20.48 -5.91
N TRP A 351 -11.72 -20.11 -4.65
CA TRP A 351 -13.05 -20.00 -4.07
C TRP A 351 -13.83 -18.85 -4.71
N GLN A 352 -14.98 -19.17 -5.30
CA GLN A 352 -15.80 -18.23 -6.09
C GLN A 352 -16.81 -17.42 -5.25
N LYS A 353 -16.52 -17.19 -3.96
CA LYS A 353 -17.41 -16.49 -3.03
C LYS A 353 -16.71 -15.30 -2.36
N PRO A 354 -16.39 -14.22 -3.11
CA PRO A 354 -15.68 -13.05 -2.58
C PRO A 354 -16.32 -12.50 -1.30
N ALA A 355 -17.66 -12.51 -1.18
CA ALA A 355 -18.33 -12.08 0.06
C ALA A 355 -17.95 -12.91 1.28
N GLN A 356 -17.78 -14.22 1.12
CA GLN A 356 -17.33 -15.11 2.21
C GLN A 356 -15.85 -14.95 2.48
N ILE A 357 -15.04 -14.73 1.44
CA ILE A 357 -13.60 -14.47 1.55
C ILE A 357 -13.35 -13.21 2.38
N GLU A 358 -14.08 -12.12 2.14
CA GLU A 358 -13.95 -10.87 2.90
C GLU A 358 -14.23 -11.05 4.41
N ILE A 359 -15.14 -11.96 4.78
CA ILE A 359 -15.37 -12.28 6.20
C ILE A 359 -14.08 -12.79 6.85
N TYR A 360 -13.29 -13.62 6.16
CA TYR A 360 -12.01 -14.08 6.67
C TYR A 360 -10.99 -12.93 6.81
N ALA A 361 -10.93 -12.00 5.85
CA ALA A 361 -10.05 -10.82 5.98
C ALA A 361 -10.41 -9.98 7.20
N ILE A 362 -11.71 -9.73 7.43
CA ILE A 362 -12.18 -8.99 8.60
C ILE A 362 -11.83 -9.73 9.89
N LEU A 363 -12.09 -11.04 9.97
CA LEU A 363 -11.78 -11.85 11.16
C LEU A 363 -10.28 -11.87 11.45
N ILE A 364 -9.44 -12.03 10.42
CA ILE A 364 -7.98 -11.99 10.54
C ILE A 364 -7.56 -10.61 11.03
N PHE A 365 -8.02 -9.52 10.42
CA PHE A 365 -7.67 -8.16 10.86
C PHE A 365 -8.13 -7.86 12.29
N LEU A 366 -9.33 -8.29 12.69
CA LEU A 366 -9.81 -8.15 14.08
C LEU A 366 -8.92 -8.94 15.05
N SER A 367 -8.49 -10.14 14.67
CA SER A 367 -7.51 -10.90 15.46
C SER A 367 -6.19 -10.14 15.58
N GLU A 368 -5.72 -9.47 14.52
CA GLU A 368 -4.52 -8.64 14.53
C GLU A 368 -4.67 -7.40 15.40
N VAL A 369 -5.85 -6.78 15.46
CA VAL A 369 -6.13 -5.67 16.38
C VAL A 369 -5.96 -6.14 17.82
N LEU A 370 -6.55 -7.29 18.17
CA LEU A 370 -6.47 -7.85 19.52
C LEU A 370 -5.05 -8.28 19.89
N THR A 371 -4.36 -9.02 19.01
CA THR A 371 -2.99 -9.47 19.27
C THR A 371 -2.03 -8.29 19.34
N SER A 372 -2.18 -7.28 18.47
CA SER A 372 -1.40 -6.04 18.54
C SER A 372 -1.66 -5.28 19.84
N TYR A 373 -2.92 -5.22 20.30
CA TYR A 373 -3.26 -4.59 21.57
C TYR A 373 -2.54 -5.25 22.74
N PHE A 374 -2.67 -6.57 22.90
CA PHE A 374 -2.02 -7.31 23.99
C PHE A 374 -0.49 -7.29 23.88
N TRP A 375 0.04 -7.39 22.66
CA TRP A 375 1.49 -7.30 22.41
C TRP A 375 2.05 -5.96 22.85
N LEU A 376 1.37 -4.86 22.50
CA LEU A 376 1.82 -3.51 22.78
C LEU A 376 1.68 -3.09 24.25
N GLN A 377 1.03 -3.90 25.08
CA GLN A 377 1.08 -3.75 26.54
C GLN A 377 2.45 -4.18 27.10
N LYS A 378 3.12 -5.13 26.45
CA LYS A 378 4.41 -5.70 26.88
C LYS A 378 5.60 -5.13 26.11
N PHE A 379 5.41 -4.80 24.83
CA PHE A 379 6.48 -4.36 23.93
C PHE A 379 6.14 -3.03 23.24
N GLU A 380 7.14 -2.22 22.90
CA GLU A 380 6.90 -0.89 22.30
C GLU A 380 6.52 -0.92 20.80
N GLN A 381 6.87 -2.00 20.11
CA GLN A 381 6.75 -2.20 18.67
C GLN A 381 6.63 -3.69 18.35
N GLY A 382 6.21 -4.02 17.13
CA GLY A 382 6.12 -5.41 16.69
C GLY A 382 7.50 -6.08 16.52
N PRO A 383 7.55 -7.41 16.49
CA PRO A 383 8.79 -8.18 16.38
C PRO A 383 9.59 -7.84 15.12
N LEU A 384 8.93 -7.73 13.95
CA LEU A 384 9.63 -7.42 12.70
C LEU A 384 10.04 -5.95 12.62
N GLU A 385 9.27 -5.03 13.19
CA GLU A 385 9.67 -3.64 13.36
C GLU A 385 10.89 -3.52 14.27
N HIS A 386 10.94 -4.32 15.35
CA HIS A 386 12.09 -4.37 16.23
C HIS A 386 13.33 -4.88 15.51
N LEU A 387 13.21 -5.99 14.78
CA LEU A 387 14.31 -6.53 13.99
C LEU A 387 14.78 -5.52 12.94
N TRP A 388 13.84 -4.90 12.21
CA TRP A 388 14.13 -3.88 11.22
C TRP A 388 14.87 -2.68 11.81
N LYS A 389 14.40 -2.18 12.95
CA LYS A 389 15.05 -1.08 13.70
C LYS A 389 16.46 -1.50 14.14
N LYS A 390 16.61 -2.66 14.79
CA LYS A 390 17.90 -3.17 15.28
C LYS A 390 18.94 -3.27 14.16
N LEU A 391 18.57 -3.83 13.01
CA LEU A 391 19.45 -3.95 11.85
C LEU A 391 19.79 -2.59 11.22
N SER A 392 18.85 -1.64 11.23
CA SER A 392 19.08 -0.28 10.71
C SER A 392 20.11 0.51 11.54
N TYR A 393 20.18 0.29 12.87
CA TYR A 393 21.06 1.01 13.79
C TYR A 393 22.41 0.33 14.07
N ARG A 394 22.61 -0.94 13.71
CA ARG A 394 23.72 -1.82 14.17
C ARG A 394 25.16 -1.27 13.97
N HIS A 395 25.38 -0.35 13.04
CA HIS A 395 26.70 0.25 12.78
C HIS A 395 26.83 1.72 13.19
N LEU A 396 25.77 2.35 13.68
CA LEU A 396 25.83 3.71 14.23
C LEU A 396 26.26 3.71 15.70
N SER A 397 26.17 2.58 16.42
CA SER A 397 26.64 2.43 17.80
C SER A 397 28.09 1.99 17.94
N ARG A 398 28.85 1.85 16.84
CA ARG A 398 30.25 1.40 16.84
C ARG A 398 31.26 2.51 16.48
N ARG A 399 30.94 3.77 16.71
CA ARG A 399 31.89 4.89 16.53
C ARG A 399 31.92 5.77 17.76
#